data_AF-A0A0S8F1L1-F1
#
_entry.id   AF-A0A0S8F1L1-F1
#
_cell.length_a   1.000
_cell.length_b   1.000
_cell.length_c   1.000
_cell.angle_alpha   90.00
_cell.angle_beta   90.00
_cell.angle_gamma   90.00
#
_symmetry.space_group_name_H-M   'P 1'
#
loop_
_entity.id
_entity.type
_entity.pdbx_description
1 polymer ?
#
loop_
_entity_poly.entity_id
_entity_poly.type
_entity_poly.pdbx_seq_one_letter_code
_entity_poly.pdbx_strand_id
1 'polypeptide(L)'
;MTEGELWEMMLAVAGNATSAFAGLTTMVFAYLAAAYMVGSRLTRFQALVVSSFFVFFATIATAGLYGTLARGIDFAARLQKIHPDKRLLMDEALVYPLLALCALTIPTSLFFMYQIRKKPKIGASGS
;
A
#
# COMPACT_ATOMS: atom_id res chain seq x y z
N MET A 1 2.82 27.52 14.22
CA MET A 1 1.60 26.76 13.91
C MET A 1 0.62 26.96 15.03
N THR A 2 -0.58 27.45 14.71
CA THR A 2 -1.67 27.53 15.66
C THR A 2 -2.23 26.13 15.96
N GLU A 3 -3.01 25.99 17.03
CA GLU A 3 -3.69 24.74 17.34
C GLU A 3 -4.63 24.29 16.21
N GLY A 4 -5.38 25.23 15.63
CA GLY A 4 -6.27 24.95 14.50
C GLY A 4 -5.51 24.40 13.29
N GLU A 5 -4.38 25.01 12.96
CA GLU A 5 -3.51 24.54 11.87
C GLU A 5 -2.98 23.12 12.11
N LEU A 6 -2.65 22.75 13.37
CA LEU A 6 -2.21 21.38 13.69
C LEU A 6 -3.34 20.36 13.45
N TRP A 7 -4.56 20.69 13.85
CA TRP A 7 -5.72 19.82 13.61
C TRP A 7 -6.03 19.66 12.12
N GLU A 8 -5.99 20.74 11.36
CA GLU A 8 -6.17 20.70 9.89
C GLU A 8 -5.11 19.82 9.22
N MET A 9 -3.84 19.95 9.65
CA MET A 9 -2.76 19.11 9.13
C MET A 9 -2.94 17.64 9.51
N MET A 10 -3.41 17.33 10.72
CA MET A 10 -3.72 15.95 11.11
C MET A 10 -4.84 15.35 10.25
N LEU A 11 -5.91 16.10 9.98
CA LEU A 11 -6.99 15.67 9.08
C LEU A 11 -6.48 15.47 7.66
N ALA A 12 -5.63 16.35 7.16
CA ALA A 12 -5.01 16.22 5.84
C ALA A 12 -4.10 14.96 5.76
N VAL A 13 -3.31 14.68 6.80
CA VAL A 13 -2.49 13.46 6.89
C VAL A 13 -3.37 12.21 6.86
N ALA A 14 -4.45 12.18 7.64
CA ALA A 14 -5.39 11.05 7.65
C ALA A 14 -5.99 10.82 6.24
N GLY A 15 -6.48 11.89 5.60
CA GLY A 15 -7.02 11.81 4.23
C GLY A 15 -6.00 11.32 3.20
N ASN A 16 -4.76 11.81 3.28
CA ASN A 16 -3.66 11.38 2.40
C ASN A 16 -3.29 9.91 2.64
N ALA A 17 -3.23 9.47 3.91
CA ALA A 17 -2.94 8.07 4.25
C ALA A 17 -4.03 7.13 3.73
N THR A 18 -5.31 7.48 3.92
CA THR A 18 -6.44 6.72 3.36
C THR A 18 -6.39 6.65 1.84
N SER A 19 -6.09 7.78 1.18
CA SER A 19 -5.99 7.85 -0.29
C SER A 19 -4.83 7.00 -0.81
N ALA A 20 -3.66 7.05 -0.17
CA ALA A 20 -2.51 6.23 -0.53
C ALA A 20 -2.79 4.73 -0.34
N PHE A 21 -3.44 4.36 0.77
CA PHE A 21 -3.83 2.97 1.03
C PHE A 21 -4.86 2.45 0.02
N ALA A 22 -5.86 3.26 -0.33
CA ALA A 22 -6.84 2.92 -1.36
C ALA A 22 -6.20 2.76 -2.74
N GLY A 23 -5.25 3.65 -3.09
CA GLY A 23 -4.46 3.56 -4.32
C GLY A 23 -3.65 2.27 -4.40
N LEU A 24 -2.91 1.92 -3.33
CA LEU A 24 -2.16 0.67 -3.26
C LEU A 24 -3.08 -0.55 -3.40
N THR A 25 -4.20 -0.55 -2.67
CA THR A 25 -5.18 -1.64 -2.70
C THR A 25 -5.75 -1.85 -4.10
N THR A 26 -6.15 -0.77 -4.77
CA THR A 26 -6.67 -0.80 -6.15
C THR A 26 -5.64 -1.38 -7.12
N MET A 27 -4.38 -0.97 -6.99
CA MET A 27 -3.30 -1.46 -7.85
C MET A 27 -3.01 -2.94 -7.61
N VAL A 28 -3.02 -3.40 -6.34
CA VAL A 28 -2.88 -4.82 -5.99
C VAL A 28 -4.02 -5.63 -6.61
N PHE A 29 -5.27 -5.19 -6.47
CA PHE A 29 -6.40 -5.87 -7.10
C PHE A 29 -6.30 -5.91 -8.63
N ALA A 30 -5.93 -4.81 -9.26
CA ALA A 30 -5.74 -4.76 -10.71
C ALA A 30 -4.64 -5.74 -11.18
N TYR A 31 -3.52 -5.80 -10.45
CA TYR A 31 -2.44 -6.73 -10.74
C TYR A 31 -2.87 -8.20 -10.57
N LEU A 32 -3.57 -8.52 -9.47
CA LEU A 32 -4.09 -9.88 -9.22
C LEU A 32 -5.14 -10.28 -10.27
N ALA A 33 -6.02 -9.37 -10.67
CA ALA A 33 -7.01 -9.62 -11.71
C ALA A 33 -6.34 -9.87 -13.07
N ALA A 34 -5.35 -9.05 -13.45
CA ALA A 34 -4.56 -9.26 -14.67
C ALA A 34 -3.80 -10.59 -14.63
N ALA A 35 -3.18 -10.92 -13.51
CA ALA A 35 -2.53 -12.21 -13.30
C ALA A 35 -3.51 -13.37 -13.46
N TYR A 36 -4.72 -13.26 -12.92
CA TYR A 36 -5.75 -14.29 -13.01
C TYR A 36 -6.29 -14.48 -14.44
N MET A 37 -6.61 -13.39 -15.14
CA MET A 37 -7.26 -13.44 -16.45
C MET A 37 -6.30 -13.77 -17.60
N VAL A 38 -5.11 -13.17 -17.60
CA VAL A 38 -4.17 -13.26 -18.73
C VAL A 38 -2.79 -13.76 -18.33
N GLY A 39 -2.53 -14.02 -17.05
CA GLY A 39 -1.20 -14.39 -16.55
C GLY A 39 -0.59 -15.60 -17.26
N SER A 40 -1.38 -16.62 -17.56
CA SER A 40 -0.92 -17.83 -18.28
C SER A 40 -0.55 -17.58 -19.74
N ARG A 41 -1.08 -16.52 -20.35
CA ARG A 41 -0.86 -16.15 -21.77
C ARG A 41 0.30 -15.17 -21.96
N LEU A 42 0.80 -14.56 -20.88
CA LEU A 42 1.88 -13.58 -20.95
C LEU A 42 3.24 -14.26 -21.21
N THR A 43 3.98 -13.69 -22.16
CA THR A 43 5.38 -14.07 -22.39
C THR A 43 6.21 -13.78 -21.14
N ARG A 44 7.38 -14.43 -21.03
CA ARG A 44 8.31 -14.18 -19.90
C ARG A 44 8.72 -12.70 -19.81
N PHE A 45 8.92 -12.05 -20.95
CA PHE A 45 9.27 -10.64 -21.00
C PHE A 45 8.10 -9.75 -20.54
N GLN A 46 6.87 -9.97 -21.07
CA GLN A 46 5.71 -9.18 -20.65
C GLN A 46 5.43 -9.32 -19.15
N ALA A 47 5.48 -10.54 -18.62
CA ALA A 47 5.30 -10.79 -17.19
C ALA A 47 6.36 -10.09 -16.35
N LEU A 48 7.63 -10.10 -16.78
CA LEU A 48 8.71 -9.38 -16.10
C LEU A 48 8.45 -7.87 -16.10
N VAL A 49 8.10 -7.29 -17.25
CA VAL A 49 7.83 -5.85 -17.36
C VAL A 49 6.67 -5.42 -16.45
N VAL A 50 5.54 -6.14 -16.48
CA VAL A 50 4.38 -5.84 -15.65
C VAL A 50 4.69 -6.01 -14.16
N SER A 51 5.44 -7.05 -13.80
CA SER A 51 5.88 -7.28 -12.41
C SER A 51 6.81 -6.18 -11.91
N SER A 52 7.76 -5.73 -12.74
CA SER A 52 8.68 -4.65 -12.39
C SER A 52 7.96 -3.33 -12.18
N PHE A 53 7.02 -2.97 -13.07
CA PHE A 53 6.19 -1.77 -12.87
C PHE A 53 5.36 -1.87 -11.60
N PHE A 54 4.73 -3.01 -11.35
CA PHE A 54 3.96 -3.23 -10.13
C PHE A 54 4.82 -3.06 -8.88
N VAL A 55 6.01 -3.68 -8.81
CA VAL A 55 6.93 -3.55 -7.68
C VAL A 55 7.35 -2.09 -7.49
N PHE A 56 7.70 -1.40 -8.57
CA PHE A 56 8.11 0.00 -8.53
C PHE A 56 7.01 0.91 -7.96
N PHE A 57 5.79 0.83 -8.50
CA PHE A 57 4.67 1.64 -8.02
C PHE A 57 4.20 1.24 -6.62
N ALA A 58 4.19 -0.06 -6.28
CA ALA A 58 3.85 -0.52 -4.93
C ALA A 58 4.85 -0.02 -3.89
N THR A 59 6.13 0.01 -4.24
CA THR A 59 7.19 0.54 -3.37
C THR A 59 7.03 2.04 -3.17
N ILE A 60 6.77 2.80 -4.24
CA ILE A 60 6.52 4.25 -4.15
C ILE A 60 5.29 4.53 -3.29
N ALA A 61 4.18 3.81 -3.51
CA ALA A 61 2.96 3.99 -2.74
C ALA A 61 3.17 3.66 -1.25
N THR A 62 3.89 2.58 -0.95
CA THR A 62 4.22 2.19 0.44
C THR A 62 5.13 3.22 1.11
N ALA A 63 6.16 3.71 0.40
CA ALA A 63 7.04 4.75 0.91
C ALA A 63 6.32 6.09 1.11
N GLY A 64 5.41 6.46 0.21
CA GLY A 64 4.56 7.64 0.34
C GLY A 64 3.61 7.56 1.53
N LEU A 65 3.03 6.38 1.78
CA LEU A 65 2.22 6.10 2.96
C LEU A 65 3.05 6.25 4.24
N TYR A 66 4.27 5.68 4.29
CA TYR A 66 5.17 5.87 5.42
C TYR A 66 5.48 7.35 5.67
N GLY A 67 5.88 8.09 4.63
CA GLY A 67 6.20 9.52 4.76
C GLY A 67 5.01 10.34 5.26
N THR A 68 3.80 9.99 4.85
CA THR A 68 2.56 10.62 5.33
C THR A 68 2.30 10.32 6.81
N LEU A 69 2.40 9.06 7.20
CA LEU A 69 2.18 8.63 8.59
C LEU A 69 3.26 9.17 9.55
N ALA A 70 4.52 9.19 9.13
CA ALA A 70 5.64 9.75 9.90
C ALA A 70 5.41 11.24 10.22
N ARG A 71 4.97 12.03 9.22
CA ARG A 71 4.58 13.43 9.45
C ARG A 71 3.40 13.55 10.42
N GLY A 72 2.46 12.61 10.36
CA GLY A 72 1.34 12.57 11.31
C GLY A 72 1.79 12.35 12.75
N ILE A 73 2.79 11.49 12.98
CA ILE A 73 3.40 11.29 14.31
C ILE A 73 4.02 12.61 14.80
N ASP A 74 4.76 13.32 13.94
CA ASP A 74 5.34 14.62 14.29
C ASP A 74 4.28 15.65 14.69
N PHE A 75 3.15 15.71 13.97
CA PHE A 75 2.05 16.61 14.31
C PHE A 75 1.34 16.19 15.60
N ALA A 76 1.10 14.89 15.80
CA ALA A 76 0.53 14.37 17.03
C ALA A 76 1.43 14.68 18.24
N ALA A 77 2.74 14.49 18.13
CA ALA A 77 3.70 14.81 19.18
C ALA A 77 3.70 16.31 19.53
N ARG A 78 3.52 17.20 18.54
CA ARG A 78 3.39 18.65 18.77
C ARG A 78 2.07 18.98 19.46
N LEU A 79 0.96 18.36 19.06
CA LEU A 79 -0.36 18.60 19.64
C LEU A 79 -0.43 18.10 21.09
N GLN A 80 0.22 16.97 21.40
CA GLN A 80 0.27 16.42 22.75
C GLN A 80 1.09 17.27 23.73
N LYS A 81 2.04 18.08 23.23
CA LYS A 81 2.73 19.09 24.06
C LYS A 81 1.80 20.25 24.46
N ILE A 82 0.77 20.54 23.67
CA ILE A 82 -0.20 21.61 23.93
C ILE A 82 -1.32 21.10 24.84
N HIS A 83 -1.80 19.87 24.61
CA HIS A 83 -2.87 19.21 25.37
C HIS A 83 -2.34 17.92 26.02
N PRO A 84 -1.57 18.01 27.12
CA PRO A 84 -0.97 16.83 27.76
C PRO A 84 -2.01 15.88 28.40
N ASP A 85 -3.21 16.40 28.66
CA ASP A 85 -4.38 15.67 29.16
C ASP A 85 -5.01 14.75 28.10
N LYS A 86 -4.79 15.03 26.80
CA LYS A 86 -5.32 14.23 25.70
C LYS A 86 -4.28 13.20 25.23
N ARG A 87 -4.61 11.92 25.34
CA ARG A 87 -3.83 10.85 24.72
C ARG A 87 -4.17 10.74 23.24
N LEU A 88 -3.21 11.08 22.38
CA LEU A 88 -3.29 10.78 20.95
C LEU A 88 -2.78 9.35 20.73
N LEU A 89 -3.59 8.51 20.08
CA LEU A 89 -3.28 7.09 19.85
C LEU A 89 -2.30 6.86 18.67
N MET A 90 -1.70 7.93 18.16
CA MET A 90 -0.84 7.86 16.97
C MET A 90 0.59 7.50 17.40
N ASP A 91 0.80 6.22 17.68
CA ASP A 91 2.10 5.66 18.07
C ASP A 91 2.87 5.17 16.85
N GLU A 92 4.19 5.37 16.87
CA GLU A 92 5.12 4.84 15.88
C GLU A 92 5.02 3.32 15.77
N ALA A 93 4.77 2.66 16.90
CA ALA A 93 4.57 1.21 16.96
C ALA A 93 3.39 0.72 16.11
N LEU A 94 2.36 1.54 15.85
CA LEU A 94 1.23 1.17 15.00
C LEU A 94 1.50 1.36 13.50
N VAL A 95 2.49 2.17 13.13
CA VAL A 95 2.83 2.43 11.73
C VAL A 95 3.57 1.22 11.12
N TYR A 96 4.48 0.60 11.88
CA TYR A 96 5.28 -0.52 11.37
C TYR A 96 4.46 -1.75 10.93
N PRO A 97 3.45 -2.24 11.69
CA PRO A 97 2.61 -3.35 11.26
C PRO A 97 1.82 -3.05 9.97
N LEU A 98 1.31 -1.82 9.81
CA LEU A 98 0.59 -1.42 8.62
C LEU A 98 1.51 -1.39 7.39
N LEU A 99 2.73 -0.88 7.54
CA LEU A 99 3.72 -0.88 6.46
C LEU A 99 4.22 -2.29 6.14
N ALA A 100 4.41 -3.13 7.14
CA ALA A 100 4.74 -4.53 6.94
C ALA A 100 3.65 -5.25 6.14
N LEU A 101 2.38 -5.01 6.49
CA LEU A 101 1.23 -5.53 5.72
C LEU A 101 1.25 -5.04 4.27
N CYS A 102 1.47 -3.74 4.04
CA CYS A 102 1.58 -3.16 2.69
C CYS A 102 2.75 -3.76 1.91
N ALA A 103 3.92 -3.88 2.53
CA ALA A 103 5.11 -4.46 1.91
C ALA A 103 4.91 -5.94 1.56
N LEU A 104 4.21 -6.71 2.40
CA LEU A 104 3.87 -8.11 2.15
C LEU A 104 2.93 -8.30 0.96
N THR A 105 2.16 -7.28 0.54
CA THR A 105 1.35 -7.36 -0.69
C THR A 105 2.18 -7.54 -1.95
N ILE A 106 3.44 -7.07 -1.95
CA ILE A 106 4.34 -7.17 -3.10
C ILE A 106 4.75 -8.64 -3.37
N PRO A 107 5.44 -9.34 -2.44
CA PRO A 107 5.85 -10.72 -2.69
C PRO A 107 4.66 -11.66 -2.82
N THR A 108 3.56 -11.44 -2.10
CA THR A 108 2.33 -12.26 -2.23
C THR A 108 1.72 -12.13 -3.63
N SER A 109 1.65 -10.92 -4.19
CA SER A 109 1.15 -10.68 -5.55
C SER A 109 2.07 -11.28 -6.62
N LEU A 110 3.38 -11.11 -6.49
CA LEU A 110 4.36 -11.72 -7.39
C LEU A 110 4.27 -13.24 -7.37
N PHE A 111 4.16 -13.82 -6.17
CA PHE A 111 4.01 -15.26 -5.99
C PHE A 111 2.71 -15.77 -6.60
N PHE A 112 1.61 -15.03 -6.46
CA PHE A 112 0.34 -15.35 -7.11
C PHE A 112 0.48 -15.41 -8.63
N MET A 113 1.07 -14.37 -9.25
CA MET A 113 1.34 -14.35 -10.70
C MET A 113 2.22 -15.53 -11.13
N TYR A 114 3.25 -15.85 -10.35
CA TYR A 114 4.09 -17.02 -10.60
C TYR A 114 3.32 -18.35 -10.56
N GLN A 115 2.43 -18.52 -9.57
CA GLN A 115 1.60 -19.72 -9.47
C GLN A 115 0.68 -19.90 -10.68
N ILE A 116 -0.02 -18.83 -11.10
CA ILE A 116 -0.91 -18.88 -12.27
C ILE A 116 -0.15 -19.26 -13.54
N ARG A 117 1.10 -18.80 -13.67
CA ARG A 117 1.96 -19.12 -14.82
C ARG A 117 2.48 -20.56 -14.81
N LYS A 118 2.79 -21.10 -13.63
CA LYS A 118 3.29 -22.49 -13.49
C LYS A 118 2.21 -23.54 -13.57
N LYS A 119 1.03 -23.23 -13.04
CA LYS A 119 -0.16 -24.10 -13.10
C LYS A 119 -1.23 -23.37 -13.90
N PRO A 120 -1.04 -23.20 -15.22
CA PRO A 120 -2.11 -22.68 -16.07
C PRO A 120 -3.32 -23.59 -15.82
N LYS A 121 -4.42 -23.02 -15.33
CA LYS A 121 -5.62 -23.79 -15.01
C LYS A 121 -5.94 -24.69 -16.21
N ILE A 122 -6.03 -25.99 -15.95
CA ILE A 122 -6.49 -27.07 -16.87
C ILE A 122 -7.96 -26.84 -17.32
N GLY A 123 -8.58 -25.70 -16.98
CA GLY A 123 -9.98 -25.38 -17.25
C GLY A 123 -10.23 -24.46 -18.46
N ALA A 124 -9.24 -24.22 -19.32
CA ALA A 124 -9.45 -23.56 -20.62
C ALA A 124 -9.32 -24.53 -21.81
N SER A 125 -9.48 -25.84 -21.57
CA SER A 125 -9.68 -26.86 -22.62
C SER A 125 -11.16 -27.27 -22.72
N GLY A 126 -12.08 -26.32 -22.63
CA GLY A 126 -13.51 -26.61 -22.58
C GLY A 126 -14.38 -25.43 -22.96
N SER A 127 -14.27 -24.98 -24.21
CA SER A 127 -15.35 -24.44 -25.07
C SER A 127 -14.75 -23.97 -26.38
#